data_AF-A0A939XR47-F1
#
_entry.id   AF-A0A939XR47-F1
#
_cell.length_a   1.000
_cell.length_b   1.000
_cell.length_c   1.000
_cell.angle_alpha   90.00
_cell.angle_beta   90.00
_cell.angle_gamma   90.00
#
_symmetry.space_group_name_H-M   'P 1'
#
loop_
_entity.id
_entity.type
_entity.pdbx_description
1 polymer ?
#
loop_
_entity_poly.entity_id
_entity_poly.type
_entity_poly.pdbx_seq_one_letter_code
_entity_poly.pdbx_strand_id
1 'polypeptide(L)'
;MKNNFRNIAILIFSLLLTYIIVATYLVYDDYKVSLNQTIKTSEMYCQYKSEEISSYFNTNVQTANTIGSMLAAAREKYGYDLIPYVEQSLQNLCIENPQLSSITVTWEFSAVCKTWSRPYGRLIMKAYMLDGRPKITKDTVDLEGEYVSENYYQLKNGSMHTLFTSPELNTSEYISHT
;
A
#
# COMPACT_ATOMS: atom_id res chain seq x y z
N MET A 1 -64.70 -4.10 -51.69
CA MET A 1 -63.58 -3.28 -51.17
C MET A 1 -63.21 -3.58 -49.71
N LYS A 2 -64.16 -3.69 -48.77
CA LYS A 2 -63.88 -3.91 -47.32
C LYS A 2 -63.00 -5.14 -46.98
N ASN A 3 -63.18 -6.26 -47.69
CA ASN A 3 -62.41 -7.49 -47.43
C ASN A 3 -60.94 -7.39 -47.86
N ASN A 4 -60.62 -6.63 -48.92
CA ASN A 4 -59.24 -6.46 -49.39
C ASN A 4 -58.43 -5.59 -48.43
N PHE A 5 -59.05 -4.54 -47.87
CA PHE A 5 -58.41 -3.69 -46.87
C PHE A 5 -58.06 -4.46 -45.59
N ARG A 6 -58.96 -5.33 -45.11
CA ARG A 6 -58.71 -6.20 -43.94
C ARG A 6 -57.51 -7.12 -44.15
N ASN A 7 -57.40 -7.74 -45.32
CA ASN A 7 -56.31 -8.67 -45.63
C ASN A 7 -54.96 -7.95 -45.73
N ILE A 8 -54.93 -6.75 -46.31
CA ILE A 8 -53.73 -5.89 -46.36
C ILE A 8 -53.30 -5.48 -44.95
N ALA A 9 -54.25 -5.07 -44.10
CA ALA A 9 -53.95 -4.70 -42.72
C ALA A 9 -53.34 -5.85 -41.91
N ILE A 10 -53.83 -7.08 -42.08
CA ILE A 10 -53.28 -8.28 -41.42
C ILE A 10 -51.84 -8.55 -41.89
N LEU A 11 -51.56 -8.42 -43.18
CA LEU A 11 -50.20 -8.59 -43.73
C LEU A 11 -49.22 -7.56 -43.14
N ILE A 12 -49.59 -6.28 -43.14
CA ILE A 12 -48.76 -5.22 -42.56
C ILE A 12 -48.50 -5.48 -41.07
N PHE A 13 -49.55 -5.84 -40.32
CA PHE A 13 -49.41 -6.15 -38.91
C PHE A 13 -48.46 -7.33 -38.66
N SER A 14 -48.55 -8.39 -39.47
CA SER A 14 -47.66 -9.55 -39.34
C SER A 14 -46.20 -9.21 -39.59
N LEU A 15 -45.91 -8.39 -40.62
CA LEU A 15 -44.55 -7.92 -40.92
C LEU A 15 -44.00 -7.06 -39.80
N LEU A 16 -44.85 -6.18 -39.24
CA LEU A 16 -44.47 -5.30 -38.13
C LEU A 16 -44.17 -6.12 -36.87
N LEU A 17 -44.95 -7.17 -36.60
CA LEU A 17 -44.70 -8.08 -35.48
C LEU A 17 -43.39 -8.86 -35.65
N THR A 18 -43.13 -9.41 -36.84
CA THR A 18 -41.85 -10.08 -37.14
C THR A 18 -40.67 -9.12 -36.99
N TYR A 19 -40.80 -7.88 -37.47
CA TYR A 19 -39.77 -6.85 -37.31
C TYR A 19 -39.48 -6.56 -35.83
N ILE A 20 -40.52 -6.39 -35.00
CA ILE A 20 -40.35 -6.16 -33.56
C ILE A 20 -39.61 -7.32 -32.90
N ILE A 21 -39.96 -8.57 -33.24
CA ILE A 21 -39.31 -9.76 -32.67
C ILE A 21 -37.82 -9.78 -33.02
N VAL A 22 -37.48 -9.58 -34.30
CA VAL A 22 -36.07 -9.59 -34.75
C VAL A 22 -35.30 -8.43 -34.14
N ALA A 23 -35.87 -7.22 -34.12
CA ALA A 23 -35.23 -6.05 -33.52
C ALA A 23 -34.99 -6.25 -32.02
N THR A 24 -35.96 -6.80 -31.28
CA THR A 24 -35.82 -7.09 -29.86
C THR A 24 -34.73 -8.13 -29.60
N TYR A 25 -34.66 -9.17 -30.45
CA TYR A 25 -33.62 -10.19 -30.35
C TYR A 25 -32.22 -9.61 -30.58
N LEU A 26 -32.05 -8.77 -31.61
CA LEU A 26 -30.76 -8.11 -31.90
C LEU A 26 -30.33 -7.19 -30.75
N VAL A 27 -31.25 -6.36 -30.24
CA VAL A 27 -30.97 -5.48 -29.10
C VAL A 27 -30.54 -6.28 -27.86
N TYR A 28 -31.18 -7.44 -27.62
CA TYR A 28 -30.83 -8.30 -26.51
C TYR A 28 -29.46 -8.97 -26.67
N ASP A 29 -29.10 -9.39 -27.88
CA ASP A 29 -27.79 -9.96 -28.19
C ASP A 29 -26.68 -8.91 -28.05
N ASP A 30 -26.87 -7.72 -28.64
CA ASP A 30 -25.95 -6.59 -28.51
C ASP A 30 -25.75 -6.19 -27.05
N TYR A 31 -26.83 -6.17 -26.25
CA TYR A 31 -26.76 -5.92 -24.82
C TYR A 31 -25.87 -6.95 -24.10
N LYS A 32 -26.01 -8.24 -24.41
CA LYS A 32 -25.17 -9.29 -23.83
C LYS A 32 -23.70 -9.15 -24.20
N VAL A 33 -23.40 -8.87 -25.47
CA VAL A 33 -22.03 -8.67 -25.95
C VAL A 33 -21.41 -7.46 -25.26
N SER A 34 -22.13 -6.34 -25.22
CA SER A 34 -21.69 -5.10 -24.56
C SER A 34 -21.47 -5.30 -23.05
N LEU A 35 -22.36 -6.03 -22.38
CA LEU A 35 -22.21 -6.35 -20.95
C LEU A 35 -20.96 -7.20 -20.72
N ASN A 36 -20.76 -8.25 -21.50
CA ASN A 36 -19.58 -9.11 -21.38
C ASN A 36 -18.29 -8.34 -21.68
N GLN A 37 -18.30 -7.44 -22.66
CA GLN A 37 -17.14 -6.59 -22.97
C GLN A 37 -16.85 -5.60 -21.84
N THR A 38 -17.89 -5.03 -21.24
CA THR A 38 -17.76 -4.13 -20.08
C THR A 38 -17.18 -4.87 -18.88
N ILE A 39 -17.67 -6.08 -18.58
CA ILE A 39 -17.15 -6.94 -17.50
C ILE A 39 -15.66 -7.23 -17.75
N LYS A 40 -15.30 -7.74 -18.93
CA LYS A 40 -13.90 -8.03 -19.28
C LYS A 40 -13.01 -6.79 -19.18
N THR A 41 -13.49 -5.64 -19.63
CA THR A 41 -12.74 -4.39 -19.55
C THR A 41 -12.54 -3.96 -18.10
N SER A 42 -13.56 -4.09 -17.26
CA SER A 42 -13.48 -3.82 -15.83
C SER A 42 -12.50 -4.77 -15.14
N GLU A 43 -12.53 -6.06 -15.47
CA GLU A 43 -11.60 -7.06 -14.93
C GLU A 43 -10.15 -6.74 -15.31
N MET A 44 -9.89 -6.44 -16.58
CA MET A 44 -8.56 -6.02 -17.05
C MET A 44 -8.10 -4.74 -16.35
N TYR A 45 -8.99 -3.77 -16.15
CA TYR A 45 -8.65 -2.54 -15.43
C TYR A 45 -8.31 -2.81 -13.96
N CYS A 46 -9.08 -3.66 -13.28
CA CYS A 46 -8.79 -4.08 -11.91
C CYS A 46 -7.45 -4.82 -11.82
N GLN A 47 -7.16 -5.72 -12.76
CA GLN A 47 -5.88 -6.43 -12.83
C GLN A 47 -4.71 -5.45 -13.03
N TYR A 48 -4.81 -4.57 -14.02
CA TYR A 48 -3.81 -3.55 -14.28
C TYR A 48 -3.54 -2.67 -13.05
N LYS A 49 -4.60 -2.22 -12.36
CA LYS A 49 -4.46 -1.43 -11.13
C LYS A 49 -3.85 -2.24 -9.98
N SER A 50 -4.19 -3.52 -9.84
CA SER A 50 -3.57 -4.40 -8.86
C SER A 50 -2.07 -4.58 -9.12
N GLU A 51 -1.67 -4.76 -10.38
CA GLU A 51 -0.27 -4.87 -10.78
C GLU A 51 0.50 -3.56 -10.54
N GLU A 52 -0.08 -2.41 -10.89
CA GLU A 52 0.50 -1.09 -10.62
C GLU A 52 0.74 -0.89 -9.12
N ILE A 53 -0.27 -1.18 -8.29
CA ILE A 53 -0.16 -1.09 -6.82
C ILE A 53 0.91 -2.07 -6.31
N SER A 54 0.89 -3.32 -6.76
CA SER A 54 1.85 -4.35 -6.35
C SER A 54 3.29 -3.98 -6.73
N SER A 55 3.49 -3.40 -7.91
CA SER A 55 4.79 -2.90 -8.36
C SER A 55 5.29 -1.79 -7.44
N TYR A 56 4.44 -0.80 -7.16
CA TYR A 56 4.76 0.29 -6.23
C TYR A 56 5.14 -0.22 -4.84
N PHE A 57 4.37 -1.19 -4.31
CA PHE A 57 4.67 -1.82 -3.02
C PHE A 57 6.00 -2.59 -3.03
N ASN A 58 6.27 -3.36 -4.09
CA ASN A 58 7.51 -4.12 -4.22
C ASN A 58 8.73 -3.19 -4.25
N THR A 59 8.63 -2.05 -4.94
CA THR A 59 9.69 -1.03 -4.94
C THR A 59 9.94 -0.48 -3.52
N ASN A 60 8.90 -0.20 -2.75
CA ASN A 60 9.05 0.28 -1.38
C ASN A 60 9.66 -0.78 -0.45
N VAL A 61 9.26 -2.05 -0.57
CA VAL A 61 9.85 -3.15 0.20
C VAL A 61 11.33 -3.36 -0.16
N GLN A 62 11.67 -3.31 -1.44
CA GLN A 62 13.08 -3.39 -1.88
C GLN A 62 13.89 -2.23 -1.32
N THR A 63 13.36 -1.01 -1.36
CA THR A 63 14.00 0.18 -0.77
C THR A 63 14.23 0.00 0.72
N ALA A 64 13.24 -0.49 1.47
CA ALA A 64 13.36 -0.78 2.89
C ALA A 64 14.45 -1.82 3.18
N ASN A 65 14.53 -2.89 2.38
CA ASN A 65 15.56 -3.93 2.50
C ASN A 65 16.97 -3.39 2.20
N THR A 66 17.10 -2.50 1.20
CA THR A 66 18.36 -1.83 0.88
C THR A 66 18.80 -0.93 2.03
N ILE A 67 17.88 -0.13 2.60
CA ILE A 67 18.16 0.69 3.79
C ILE A 67 18.57 -0.20 4.96
N GLY A 68 17.84 -1.28 5.23
CA GLY A 68 18.18 -2.24 6.29
C GLY A 68 19.58 -2.83 6.13
N SER A 69 19.95 -3.24 4.91
CA SER A 69 21.27 -3.78 4.61
C SER A 69 22.38 -2.74 4.75
N MET A 70 22.14 -1.51 4.31
CA MET A 70 23.07 -0.39 4.49
C MET A 70 23.31 -0.09 5.98
N LEU A 71 22.24 -0.09 6.78
CA LEU A 71 22.32 0.16 8.22
C LEU A 71 23.01 -0.99 8.96
N ALA A 72 22.78 -2.24 8.55
CA ALA A 72 23.49 -3.40 9.08
C ALA A 72 25.01 -3.31 8.80
N ALA A 73 25.40 -2.95 7.58
CA ALA A 73 26.81 -2.72 7.23
C ALA A 73 27.41 -1.55 8.03
N ALA A 74 26.64 -0.48 8.26
CA ALA A 74 27.07 0.64 9.10
C ALA A 74 27.29 0.21 10.56
N ARG A 75 26.44 -0.67 11.09
CA ARG A 75 26.61 -1.22 12.45
C ARG A 75 27.91 -2.00 12.60
N GLU A 76 28.28 -2.78 11.59
CA GLU A 76 29.53 -3.54 11.58
C GLU A 76 30.74 -2.60 11.55
N LYS A 77 30.68 -1.53 10.74
CA LYS A 77 31.77 -0.58 10.58
C LYS A 77 31.97 0.37 11.77
N TYR A 78 30.89 0.95 12.30
CA TYR A 78 30.95 2.04 13.28
C TYR A 78 30.70 1.61 14.72
N GLY A 79 30.32 0.34 14.96
CA GLY A 79 30.17 -0.14 16.33
C GLY A 79 29.05 0.60 17.09
N TYR A 80 29.39 1.15 18.25
CA TYR A 80 28.49 1.96 19.08
C TYR A 80 28.41 3.43 18.65
N ASP A 81 29.29 3.90 17.77
CA ASP A 81 29.29 5.28 17.27
C ASP A 81 28.39 5.47 16.03
N LEU A 82 27.45 4.55 15.81
CA LEU A 82 26.65 4.50 14.57
C LEU A 82 25.55 5.57 14.51
N ILE A 83 25.05 6.07 15.64
CA ILE A 83 23.86 6.92 15.70
C ILE A 83 24.00 8.19 14.85
N PRO A 84 25.10 8.97 14.93
CA PRO A 84 25.27 10.14 14.07
C PRO A 84 25.25 9.81 12.57
N TYR A 85 25.83 8.66 12.18
CA TYR A 85 25.80 8.19 10.80
C TYR A 85 24.38 7.83 10.35
N VAL A 86 23.60 7.19 11.22
CA VAL A 86 22.20 6.86 10.93
C VAL A 86 21.35 8.11 10.80
N GLU A 87 21.54 9.11 11.67
CA GLU A 87 20.84 10.39 11.54
C GLU A 87 21.10 11.05 10.19
N GLN A 88 22.36 11.18 9.81
CA GLN A 88 22.73 11.78 8.53
C GLN A 88 22.16 10.98 7.35
N SER A 89 22.26 9.66 7.42
CA SER A 89 21.75 8.76 6.38
C SER A 89 20.23 8.89 6.22
N LEU A 90 19.48 8.94 7.32
CA LEU A 90 18.02 9.12 7.28
C LEU A 90 17.61 10.48 6.72
N GLN A 91 18.32 11.55 7.07
CA GLN A 91 18.07 12.88 6.50
C GLN A 91 18.27 12.87 4.98
N ASN A 92 19.37 12.30 4.50
CA ASN A 92 19.66 12.18 3.07
C ASN A 92 18.60 11.34 2.36
N LEU A 93 18.20 10.20 2.95
CA LEU A 93 17.17 9.33 2.39
C LEU A 93 15.82 10.06 2.26
N CYS A 94 15.43 10.89 3.25
CA CYS A 94 14.22 11.71 3.15
C CYS A 94 14.31 12.79 2.05
N ILE A 95 15.49 13.38 1.84
CA ILE A 95 15.71 14.36 0.77
C ILE A 95 15.65 13.69 -0.60
N GLU A 96 16.31 12.53 -0.76
CA GLU A 96 16.40 11.79 -2.01
C GLU A 96 15.08 11.10 -2.38
N ASN A 97 14.22 10.83 -1.41
CA ASN A 97 12.95 10.12 -1.59
C ASN A 97 11.76 10.95 -1.06
N PRO A 98 11.44 12.11 -1.68
CA PRO A 98 10.36 12.99 -1.23
C PRO A 98 8.96 12.34 -1.29
N GLN A 99 8.81 11.22 -2.01
CA GLN A 99 7.59 10.43 -2.06
C GLN A 99 7.30 9.67 -0.74
N LEU A 100 8.29 9.50 0.13
CA LEU A 100 8.12 8.84 1.42
C LEU A 100 7.61 9.82 2.45
N SER A 101 6.52 9.47 3.13
CA SER A 101 5.95 10.29 4.21
C SER A 101 6.88 10.35 5.43
N SER A 102 7.47 9.21 5.80
CA SER A 102 8.49 9.11 6.84
C SER A 102 9.27 7.80 6.73
N ILE A 103 10.50 7.81 7.24
CA ILE A 103 11.34 6.64 7.41
C ILE A 103 11.55 6.42 8.90
N THR A 104 11.15 5.27 9.41
CA THR A 104 11.34 4.90 10.82
C THR A 104 12.30 3.73 10.92
N VAL A 105 13.31 3.86 11.76
CA VAL A 105 14.23 2.78 12.11
C VAL A 105 14.22 2.55 13.60
N THR A 106 14.26 1.28 13.99
CA THR A 106 14.24 0.87 15.38
C THR A 106 15.50 0.08 15.68
N TRP A 107 16.20 0.47 16.74
CA TRP A 107 17.43 -0.16 17.21
C TRP A 107 17.26 -0.65 18.63
N GLU A 108 17.70 -1.87 18.92
CA GLU A 108 17.86 -2.32 20.30
C GLU A 108 18.95 -1.49 21.00
N PHE A 109 18.73 -1.06 22.24
CA PHE A 109 19.74 -0.33 23.00
C PHE A 109 21.01 -1.16 23.19
N SER A 110 20.91 -2.48 23.32
CA SER A 110 22.08 -3.37 23.37
C SER A 110 22.94 -3.28 22.09
N ALA A 111 22.35 -2.93 20.95
CA ALA A 111 23.05 -2.75 19.70
C ALA A 111 23.70 -1.36 19.58
N VAL A 112 23.14 -0.30 20.18
CA VAL A 112 23.60 1.08 19.97
C VAL A 112 24.20 1.76 21.20
N CYS A 113 24.06 1.17 22.38
CA CYS A 113 24.50 1.73 23.65
C CYS A 113 25.36 0.74 24.43
N LYS A 114 26.67 1.03 24.55
CA LYS A 114 27.64 0.14 25.23
C LYS A 114 27.34 -0.07 26.71
N THR A 115 26.73 0.92 27.36
CA THR A 115 26.42 0.88 28.80
C THR A 115 25.09 0.18 29.10
N TRP A 116 24.34 -0.23 28.08
CA TRP A 116 23.06 -0.89 28.25
C TRP A 116 23.22 -2.38 28.54
N SER A 117 22.80 -2.81 29.73
CA SER A 117 22.95 -4.19 30.21
C SER A 117 21.66 -5.02 30.16
N ARG A 118 20.53 -4.41 29.79
CA ARG A 118 19.21 -5.05 29.80
C ARG A 118 18.93 -5.69 28.43
N PRO A 119 18.19 -6.82 28.38
CA PRO A 119 17.88 -7.52 27.12
C PRO A 119 16.75 -6.85 26.31
N TYR A 120 16.16 -5.79 26.84
CA TYR A 120 15.03 -5.04 26.28
C TYR A 120 15.36 -3.56 26.18
N GLY A 121 14.55 -2.81 25.45
CA GLY A 121 14.66 -1.36 25.30
C GLY A 121 15.17 -0.97 23.93
N ARG A 122 14.45 -0.05 23.28
CA ARG A 122 14.68 0.33 21.90
C ARG A 122 14.77 1.83 21.72
N LEU A 123 15.61 2.24 20.80
CA LEU A 123 15.67 3.58 20.24
C LEU A 123 14.91 3.58 18.90
N ILE A 124 13.87 4.40 18.81
CA ILE A 124 13.15 4.67 17.57
C ILE A 124 13.64 5.99 17.02
N MET A 125 14.04 6.00 15.74
CA MET A 125 14.41 7.21 15.03
C MET A 125 13.49 7.35 13.82
N LYS A 126 12.77 8.48 13.74
CA LYS A 126 11.84 8.77 12.66
C LYS A 126 12.30 10.01 11.92
N ALA A 127 12.52 9.87 10.62
CA ALA A 127 12.86 10.96 9.71
C ALA A 127 11.68 11.28 8.81
N TYR A 128 11.42 12.56 8.59
CA TYR A 128 10.31 13.04 7.75
C TYR A 128 10.60 14.46 7.25
N MET A 129 9.90 14.87 6.20
CA MET A 129 9.99 16.22 5.66
C MET A 129 8.98 17.13 6.37
N LEU A 130 9.44 18.27 6.89
CA LEU A 130 8.58 19.33 7.42
C LEU A 130 9.07 20.68 6.90
N ASP A 131 8.17 21.42 6.23
CA ASP A 131 8.48 22.71 5.59
C ASP A 131 9.68 22.65 4.63
N GLY A 132 9.77 21.56 3.85
CA GLY A 132 10.85 21.35 2.88
C GLY A 132 12.21 21.02 3.48
N ARG A 133 12.29 20.73 4.78
CA ARG A 133 13.52 20.35 5.48
C ARG A 133 13.36 18.98 6.15
N PRO A 134 14.38 18.11 6.13
CA PRO A 134 14.32 16.87 6.88
C PRO A 134 14.38 17.16 8.37
N LYS A 135 13.50 16.54 9.15
CA LYS A 135 13.53 16.50 10.61
C LYS A 135 13.67 15.07 11.07
N ILE A 136 14.33 14.92 12.22
CA ILE A 136 14.45 13.64 12.92
C ILE A 136 13.87 13.79 14.31
N THR A 137 13.00 12.86 14.69
CA THR A 137 12.60 12.63 16.08
C THR A 137 13.22 11.34 16.59
N LYS A 138 13.55 11.33 17.88
CA LYS A 138 14.05 10.16 18.60
C LYS A 138 13.11 9.87 19.75
N ASP A 139 12.78 8.61 19.93
CA ASP A 139 11.96 8.14 21.04
C ASP A 139 12.52 6.83 21.60
N THR A 140 12.12 6.48 22.82
CA THR A 140 12.60 5.29 23.53
C THR A 140 11.43 4.46 24.02
N VAL A 141 11.42 3.17 23.69
CA VAL A 141 10.34 2.24 24.07
C VAL A 141 10.89 1.00 24.76
N ASP A 142 10.04 0.24 25.44
CA ASP A 142 10.35 -1.01 26.15
C ASP A 142 11.46 -0.91 27.20
N LEU A 143 11.55 0.20 27.93
CA LEU A 143 12.58 0.41 28.96
C LEU A 143 12.41 -0.46 30.22
N GLU A 144 11.23 -1.08 30.39
CA GLU A 144 10.84 -1.84 31.58
C GLU A 144 10.53 -3.33 31.29
N GLY A 145 10.56 -3.74 30.01
CA GLY A 145 10.24 -5.10 29.57
C GLY A 145 9.70 -5.12 28.14
N GLU A 146 9.69 -6.30 27.51
CA GLU A 146 9.16 -6.48 26.16
C GLU A 146 7.69 -6.94 26.17
N TYR A 147 6.86 -6.31 25.35
CA TYR A 147 5.49 -6.74 25.11
C TYR A 147 5.43 -7.78 23.97
N VAL A 148 5.15 -9.03 24.33
CA VAL A 148 5.12 -10.21 23.43
C VAL A 148 4.07 -10.11 22.30
N SER A 149 3.07 -9.24 22.45
CA SER A 149 2.00 -9.05 21.45
C SER A 149 2.35 -8.05 20.34
N GLU A 150 3.50 -7.37 20.41
CA GLU A 150 3.86 -6.39 19.40
C GLU A 150 4.38 -7.02 18.11
N ASN A 151 4.01 -6.40 17.00
CA ASN A 151 4.55 -6.64 15.67
C ASN A 151 6.09 -6.76 15.64
N TYR A 152 6.78 -5.90 16.40
CA TYR A 152 8.22 -5.97 16.55
C TYR A 152 8.72 -7.30 17.12
N TYR A 153 8.05 -7.84 18.14
CA TYR A 153 8.43 -9.11 18.76
C TYR A 153 8.34 -10.27 17.77
N GLN A 154 7.37 -10.23 16.86
CA GLN A 154 7.20 -11.24 15.82
C GLN A 154 8.28 -11.14 14.72
N LEU A 155 8.74 -9.93 14.38
CA LEU A 155 9.90 -9.72 13.50
C LEU A 155 11.19 -10.20 14.17
N LYS A 156 11.41 -9.84 15.43
CA LYS A 156 12.62 -10.18 16.20
C LYS A 156 12.84 -11.69 16.30
N ASN A 157 11.76 -12.45 16.54
CA ASN A 157 11.84 -13.90 16.68
C ASN A 157 11.83 -14.67 15.35
N GLY A 158 11.89 -13.96 14.20
CA GLY A 158 11.97 -14.58 12.88
C GLY A 158 10.66 -15.23 12.42
N SER A 159 9.56 -15.03 13.15
CA SER A 159 8.23 -15.50 12.73
C SER A 159 7.68 -14.69 11.55
N MET A 160 8.22 -13.49 11.31
CA MET A 160 7.93 -12.66 10.14
C MET A 160 9.18 -11.93 9.66
N HIS A 161 9.30 -11.74 8.34
CA HIS A 161 10.39 -10.98 7.70
C HIS A 161 9.94 -9.59 7.21
N THR A 162 8.64 -9.41 7.00
CA THR A 162 8.03 -8.16 6.54
C THR A 162 6.68 -8.00 7.24
N LEU A 163 6.40 -6.80 7.74
CA LEU A 163 5.11 -6.48 8.34
C LEU A 163 4.43 -5.36 7.56
N PHE A 164 3.16 -5.60 7.22
CA PHE A 164 2.26 -4.59 6.71
C PHE A 164 1.40 -4.12 7.87
N THR A 165 1.59 -2.88 8.30
CA THR A 165 0.75 -2.27 9.32
C THR A 165 -0.10 -1.19 8.66
N SER A 166 -1.39 -1.15 9.01
CA SER A 166 -2.25 -0.04 8.63
C SER A 166 -1.66 1.27 9.18
N PRO A 167 -1.66 2.38 8.43
CA PRO A 167 -1.17 3.68 8.91
C PRO A 167 -1.90 4.17 10.18
N GLU A 168 -3.07 3.62 10.49
CA GLU A 168 -3.91 3.98 11.64
C GLU A 168 -3.34 3.57 13.00
N LEU A 169 -2.34 2.69 13.06
CA LEU A 169 -1.75 2.25 14.34
C LEU A 169 -0.66 3.19 14.89
N ASN A 170 -0.35 4.29 14.20
CA ASN A 170 0.65 5.27 14.64
C ASN A 170 0.10 6.71 14.74
N THR A 171 -1.22 6.89 14.62
CA THR A 171 -1.88 8.20 14.62
C THR A 171 -2.49 8.58 15.97
N SER A 172 -2.43 7.74 17.00
CA SER A 172 -2.92 8.10 18.35
C SER A 172 -2.10 9.23 19.01
N GLU A 173 -0.93 9.58 18.47
CA GLU A 173 -0.16 10.76 18.91
C GLU A 173 -0.46 12.04 18.12
N TYR A 174 -1.28 11.99 17.06
CA TYR A 174 -1.54 13.16 16.21
C TYR A 174 -2.77 13.99 16.61
N ILE A 175 -3.54 13.58 17.64
CA ILE A 175 -4.81 14.25 18.01
C ILE A 175 -4.69 15.08 19.31
N SER A 176 -3.53 15.15 19.99
CA SER A 176 -3.41 15.92 21.24
C SER A 176 -2.89 17.36 21.10
N HIS A 177 -2.66 17.85 19.87
CA HIS A 177 -2.27 19.25 19.63
C HIS A 177 -3.07 19.90 18.50
N THR A 178 -4.36 20.11 18.74
CA THR A 178 -5.17 21.19 18.14
C THR A 178 -5.98 21.87 19.23
#